data_AF-A0A2V6JP50-F1
#
_entry.id   AF-A0A2V6JP50-F1
#
_cell.length_a   1.000
_cell.length_b   1.000
_cell.length_c   1.000
_cell.angle_alpha   90.00
_cell.angle_beta   90.00
_cell.angle_gamma   90.00
#
_symmetry.space_group_name_H-M   'P 1'
#
loop_
_entity.id
_entity.type
_entity.pdbx_description
1 polymer ?
#
loop_
_entity_poly.entity_id
_entity_poly.type
_entity_poly.pdbx_seq_one_letter_code
_entity_poly.pdbx_strand_id
1 'polypeptide(L)'
;NNLATCEYSSGLQVSGVFCDVLTDENKEPIYFKSKGPTALAFRNKELPGHGKDRHAEGFGAPIGRWRNVHAAPENLSKDQLHSIGIVDGRKATIGFESGVIVSGRVEKIVREGDKLLLITFSNCTVKRGDQVLFDPSWGEFDMAVGEKISSVFNGAADKDAFLEVALVPKERTIKAPSDARRKKLESLYQQVRDIRERKVGYERLGEIWETQQAQHPDDWLLSMEIFEILDEVAQQPELKGRVAKFLKQVALSNKDKQTLVDWGFRLVEYHKMPEYRAIHERASAH
;
A
#
# COMPACT_ATOMS: atom_id res chain seq x y z
N ASN A 1 -7.66 -10.41 -5.82
CA ASN A 1 -7.34 -9.10 -6.43
C ASN A 1 -6.67 -8.29 -5.34
N ASN A 2 -5.34 -8.26 -5.32
CA ASN A 2 -4.61 -7.77 -4.15
C ASN A 2 -4.33 -6.27 -4.31
N LEU A 3 -4.97 -5.47 -3.46
CA LEU A 3 -4.66 -4.06 -3.31
C LEU A 3 -3.26 -3.92 -2.73
N ALA A 4 -2.43 -3.12 -3.37
CA ALA A 4 -1.10 -2.79 -2.88
C ALA A 4 -0.83 -1.30 -3.07
N THR A 5 0.21 -0.84 -2.40
CA THR A 5 0.78 0.48 -2.57
C THR A 5 2.21 0.36 -3.01
N CYS A 6 2.60 1.14 -4.02
CA CYS A 6 4.00 1.44 -4.30
C CYS A 6 4.31 2.87 -3.84
N GLU A 7 5.48 3.06 -3.27
CA GLU A 7 5.98 4.38 -2.89
C GLU A 7 7.16 4.76 -3.78
N TYR A 8 7.07 5.92 -4.41
CA TYR A 8 8.16 6.52 -5.15
C TYR A 8 9.19 7.11 -4.19
N SER A 9 10.43 7.23 -4.66
CA SER A 9 11.52 7.99 -4.02
C SER A 9 11.21 9.47 -3.71
N SER A 10 10.18 10.04 -4.33
CA SER A 10 9.61 11.34 -3.97
C SER A 10 8.78 11.33 -2.67
N GLY A 11 8.40 10.15 -2.19
CA GLY A 11 7.42 9.92 -1.12
C GLY A 11 5.98 9.85 -1.63
N LEU A 12 5.74 9.98 -2.94
CA LEU A 12 4.42 9.78 -3.53
C LEU A 12 4.03 8.29 -3.45
N GLN A 13 2.85 8.02 -2.92
CA GLN A 13 2.30 6.69 -2.76
C GLN A 13 1.16 6.48 -3.75
N VAL A 14 1.15 5.33 -4.44
CA VAL A 14 0.11 4.95 -5.40
C VAL A 14 -0.54 3.67 -4.94
N SER A 15 -1.82 3.74 -4.57
CA SER A 15 -2.59 2.63 -4.03
C SER A 15 -3.62 2.12 -5.03
N GLY A 16 -3.48 0.88 -5.48
CA GLY A 16 -4.37 0.29 -6.47
C GLY A 16 -4.12 -1.20 -6.68
N VAL A 17 -4.80 -1.77 -7.68
CA VAL A 17 -4.55 -3.16 -8.11
C VAL A 17 -3.62 -3.14 -9.31
N PHE A 18 -2.33 -3.39 -9.10
CA PHE A 18 -1.33 -3.46 -10.17
C PHE A 18 -1.63 -4.63 -11.11
N CYS A 19 -1.58 -4.38 -12.42
CA CYS A 19 -1.92 -5.36 -13.44
C CYS A 19 -0.83 -5.57 -14.49
N ASP A 20 0.11 -4.61 -14.63
CA ASP A 20 1.19 -4.69 -15.61
C ASP A 20 2.40 -3.89 -15.12
N VAL A 21 3.60 -4.35 -15.44
CA VAL A 21 4.88 -3.67 -15.15
C VAL A 21 5.81 -3.88 -16.33
N LEU A 22 6.27 -2.78 -16.90
CA LEU A 22 7.33 -2.78 -17.91
C LEU A 22 8.68 -2.62 -17.22
N THR A 23 9.64 -3.43 -17.62
CA THR A 23 11.02 -3.36 -17.13
C THR A 23 12.00 -2.98 -18.24
N ASP A 24 13.17 -2.52 -17.83
CA ASP A 24 14.34 -2.42 -18.69
C ASP A 24 15.07 -3.78 -18.84
N GLU A 25 16.23 -3.76 -19.50
CA GLU A 25 17.09 -4.93 -19.73
C GLU A 25 17.65 -5.52 -18.43
N ASN A 26 17.77 -4.71 -17.38
CA ASN A 26 18.24 -5.13 -16.06
C ASN A 26 17.11 -5.62 -15.14
N LYS A 27 15.88 -5.70 -15.67
CA LYS A 27 14.65 -6.03 -14.93
C LYS A 27 14.23 -4.98 -13.90
N GLU A 28 14.74 -3.76 -14.00
CA GLU A 28 14.28 -2.65 -13.17
C GLU A 28 12.95 -2.10 -13.72
N PRO A 29 11.97 -1.79 -12.85
CA PRO A 29 10.67 -1.29 -13.28
C PRO A 29 10.79 0.13 -13.83
N ILE A 30 10.26 0.37 -15.02
CA ILE A 30 10.32 1.66 -15.72
C ILE A 30 8.93 2.27 -15.99
N TYR A 31 7.88 1.45 -15.88
CA TYR A 31 6.50 1.88 -16.00
C TYR A 31 5.61 0.82 -15.34
N PHE A 32 4.56 1.22 -14.66
CA PHE A 32 3.54 0.27 -14.19
C PHE A 32 2.15 0.71 -14.62
N LYS A 33 1.21 -0.24 -14.58
CA LYS A 33 -0.22 0.02 -14.67
C LYS A 33 -0.95 -0.64 -13.53
N SER A 34 -1.97 0.06 -13.07
CA SER A 34 -3.01 -0.46 -12.20
C SER A 34 -4.34 -0.45 -12.93
N LYS A 35 -5.25 -1.30 -12.48
CA LYS A 35 -6.61 -1.40 -13.01
C LYS A 35 -7.63 -1.02 -11.94
N GLY A 36 -8.70 -0.36 -12.38
CA GLY A 36 -9.77 0.07 -11.49
C GLY A 36 -9.32 1.18 -10.52
N PRO A 37 -10.13 1.45 -9.49
CA PRO A 37 -9.95 2.62 -8.64
C PRO A 37 -8.56 2.69 -8.00
N THR A 38 -7.85 3.78 -8.27
CA THR A 38 -6.50 4.07 -7.75
C THR A 38 -6.51 5.40 -7.01
N ALA A 39 -5.74 5.51 -5.93
CA ALA A 39 -5.58 6.76 -5.19
C ALA A 39 -4.11 7.11 -5.06
N LEU A 40 -3.81 8.41 -5.14
CA LEU A 40 -2.48 8.95 -4.90
C LEU A 40 -2.44 9.62 -3.52
N ALA A 41 -1.40 9.34 -2.75
CA ALA A 41 -1.22 9.86 -1.40
C ALA A 41 0.20 10.35 -1.17
N PHE A 42 0.38 11.22 -0.19
CA PHE A 42 1.69 11.61 0.32
C PHE A 42 1.64 11.58 1.84
N ARG A 43 2.63 10.91 2.47
CA ARG A 43 2.66 10.68 3.93
C ARG A 43 1.35 10.07 4.47
N ASN A 44 0.82 9.06 3.76
CA ASN A 44 -0.41 8.34 4.10
C ASN A 44 -1.68 9.20 4.12
N LYS A 45 -1.68 10.33 3.38
CA LYS A 45 -2.86 11.17 3.18
C LYS A 45 -3.12 11.38 1.70
N GLU A 46 -4.35 11.14 1.26
CA GLU A 46 -4.75 11.33 -0.14
C GLU A 46 -4.39 12.75 -0.64
N LEU A 47 -3.80 12.82 -1.83
CA LEU A 47 -3.54 14.08 -2.51
C LEU A 47 -4.86 14.70 -3.00
N PRO A 48 -5.15 15.98 -2.69
CA PRO A 48 -6.40 16.62 -3.08
C PRO A 48 -6.71 16.49 -4.57
N GLY A 49 -7.84 15.83 -4.85
CA GLY A 49 -8.31 15.61 -6.22
C GLY A 49 -7.73 14.40 -6.92
N HIS A 50 -6.85 13.60 -6.31
CA HIS A 50 -6.26 12.39 -6.91
C HIS A 50 -6.69 11.08 -6.22
N GLY A 51 -7.92 11.07 -5.70
CA GLY A 51 -8.56 9.87 -5.17
C GLY A 51 -9.15 8.96 -6.25
N LYS A 52 -9.85 7.92 -5.78
CA LYS A 52 -10.45 6.85 -6.60
C LYS A 52 -11.41 7.33 -7.67
N ASP A 53 -12.07 8.47 -7.46
CA ASP A 53 -13.00 9.02 -8.44
C ASP A 53 -12.27 9.63 -9.65
N ARG A 54 -11.07 10.18 -9.45
CA ARG A 54 -10.25 10.70 -10.56
C ARG A 54 -9.61 9.58 -11.36
N HIS A 55 -9.07 8.56 -10.67
CA HIS A 55 -8.40 7.41 -11.29
C HIS A 55 -9.25 6.15 -11.20
N ALA A 56 -10.52 6.26 -11.61
CA ALA A 56 -11.50 5.19 -11.46
C ALA A 56 -11.22 3.96 -12.33
N GLU A 57 -10.60 4.15 -13.50
CA GLU A 57 -10.33 3.08 -14.46
C GLU A 57 -8.94 2.44 -14.26
N GLY A 58 -8.07 3.09 -13.51
CA GLY A 58 -6.68 2.68 -13.32
C GLY A 58 -5.74 3.88 -13.34
N PHE A 59 -4.47 3.58 -13.13
CA PHE A 59 -3.39 4.56 -13.18
C PHE A 59 -2.16 3.93 -13.81
N GLY A 60 -1.51 4.65 -14.71
CA GLY A 60 -0.24 4.23 -15.29
C GLY A 60 0.77 5.35 -15.15
N ALA A 61 2.00 5.01 -14.76
CA ALA A 61 3.03 6.02 -14.59
C ALA A 61 4.44 5.47 -14.88
N PRO A 62 5.32 6.33 -15.42
CA PRO A 62 6.73 6.01 -15.57
C PRO A 62 7.45 5.99 -14.23
N ILE A 63 8.60 5.32 -14.20
CA ILE A 63 9.56 5.29 -13.11
C ILE A 63 10.93 5.54 -13.74
N GLY A 64 11.76 6.38 -13.14
CA GLY A 64 13.15 6.52 -13.59
C GLY A 64 13.68 7.94 -13.62
N ARG A 65 14.98 8.02 -13.92
CA ARG A 65 15.69 9.27 -14.21
C ARG A 65 15.24 9.87 -15.53
N TRP A 66 15.27 11.20 -15.58
CA TRP A 66 15.06 11.95 -16.81
C TRP A 66 16.38 12.15 -17.54
N ARG A 67 16.34 12.09 -18.87
CA ARG A 67 17.49 12.37 -19.73
C ARG A 67 17.90 13.83 -19.60
N ASN A 68 19.21 14.07 -19.70
CA ASN A 68 19.80 15.40 -19.67
C ASN A 68 19.57 16.17 -18.37
N VAL A 69 19.36 15.45 -17.25
CA VAL A 69 19.26 16.06 -15.91
C VAL A 69 20.14 15.31 -14.92
N HIS A 70 20.97 16.05 -14.16
CA HIS A 70 21.95 15.45 -13.26
C HIS A 70 21.38 15.02 -11.91
N ALA A 71 20.29 15.64 -11.46
CA ALA A 71 19.62 15.30 -10.21
C ALA A 71 18.44 14.34 -10.45
N ALA A 72 18.09 13.58 -9.41
CA ALA A 72 16.86 12.81 -9.40
C ALA A 72 15.64 13.74 -9.64
N PRO A 73 14.65 13.32 -10.45
CA PRO A 73 13.60 14.20 -10.93
C PRO A 73 12.76 14.80 -9.79
N GLU A 74 12.56 14.07 -8.70
CA GLU A 74 11.85 14.53 -7.52
C GLU A 74 12.57 15.65 -6.75
N ASN A 75 13.87 15.85 -6.98
CA ASN A 75 14.71 16.86 -6.31
C ASN A 75 14.96 18.09 -7.16
N LEU A 76 14.43 18.16 -8.39
CA LEU A 76 14.61 19.33 -9.23
C LEU A 76 13.92 20.53 -8.59
N SER A 77 14.55 21.69 -8.61
CA SER A 77 13.94 22.94 -8.19
C SER A 77 12.97 23.46 -9.26
N LYS A 78 12.15 24.45 -8.90
CA LYS A 78 11.28 25.14 -9.87
C LYS A 78 12.09 25.76 -11.01
N ASP A 79 13.21 26.40 -10.69
CA ASP A 79 14.08 27.03 -11.70
C ASP A 79 14.72 25.99 -12.62
N GLN A 80 15.10 24.82 -12.07
CA GLN A 80 15.61 23.70 -12.88
C GLN A 80 14.52 23.16 -13.82
N LEU A 81 13.30 22.96 -13.35
CA LEU A 81 12.16 22.55 -14.20
C LEU A 81 11.91 23.57 -15.33
N HIS A 82 11.91 24.86 -14.99
CA HIS A 82 11.73 25.93 -15.96
C HIS A 82 12.84 25.94 -17.01
N SER A 83 14.10 25.72 -16.60
CA SER A 83 15.25 25.69 -17.50
C SER A 83 15.18 24.56 -18.54
N ILE A 84 14.47 23.47 -18.21
CA ILE A 84 14.20 22.35 -19.12
C ILE A 84 12.80 22.41 -19.77
N GLY A 85 12.12 23.56 -19.68
CA GLY A 85 10.86 23.82 -20.38
C GLY A 85 9.60 23.27 -19.71
N ILE A 86 9.70 22.73 -18.50
CA ILE A 86 8.55 22.26 -17.71
C ILE A 86 7.99 23.46 -16.94
N VAL A 87 6.94 24.07 -17.49
CA VAL A 87 6.30 25.27 -16.95
C VAL A 87 4.78 25.14 -17.16
N ASP A 88 4.00 25.51 -16.14
CA ASP A 88 2.53 25.52 -16.23
C ASP A 88 2.05 26.27 -17.49
N GLY A 89 1.13 25.63 -18.20
CA GLY A 89 0.54 26.12 -19.43
C GLY A 89 1.38 25.95 -20.70
N ARG A 90 2.60 25.42 -20.62
CA ARG A 90 3.49 25.20 -21.78
C ARG A 90 3.56 23.73 -22.20
N LYS A 91 3.85 23.50 -23.48
CA LYS A 91 4.20 22.17 -23.96
C LYS A 91 5.59 21.79 -23.47
N ALA A 92 5.72 20.57 -22.96
CA ALA A 92 6.98 20.00 -22.52
C ALA A 92 7.10 18.55 -22.99
N THR A 93 8.34 18.12 -23.21
CA THR A 93 8.68 16.72 -23.51
C THR A 93 9.70 16.25 -22.49
N ILE A 94 9.37 15.18 -21.77
CA ILE A 94 10.22 14.54 -20.79
C ILE A 94 10.64 13.19 -21.36
N GLY A 95 11.94 13.01 -21.60
CA GLY A 95 12.53 11.72 -21.95
C GLY A 95 13.10 11.05 -20.71
N PHE A 96 12.75 9.79 -20.47
CA PHE A 96 13.36 8.96 -19.43
C PHE A 96 14.57 8.21 -19.97
N GLU A 97 15.55 7.91 -19.13
CA GLU A 97 16.71 7.09 -19.52
C GLU A 97 16.27 5.73 -20.09
N SER A 98 15.19 5.15 -19.54
CA SER A 98 14.52 3.92 -19.98
C SER A 98 13.94 3.95 -21.41
N GLY A 99 13.93 5.12 -22.05
CA GLY A 99 13.36 5.32 -23.39
C GLY A 99 11.87 5.63 -23.40
N VAL A 100 11.22 5.74 -22.23
CA VAL A 100 9.87 6.31 -22.13
C VAL A 100 9.93 7.80 -22.46
N ILE A 101 8.99 8.28 -23.27
CA ILE A 101 8.86 9.70 -23.64
C ILE A 101 7.44 10.13 -23.29
N VAL A 102 7.32 11.18 -22.48
CA VAL A 102 6.08 11.87 -22.12
C VAL A 102 6.08 13.21 -22.82
N SER A 103 5.06 13.51 -23.62
CA SER A 103 4.93 14.79 -24.34
C SER A 103 3.51 15.30 -24.26
N GLY A 104 3.33 16.53 -23.77
CA GLY A 104 2.01 17.13 -23.58
C GLY A 104 2.11 18.57 -23.11
N ARG A 105 0.96 19.19 -22.81
CA ARG A 105 0.90 20.51 -22.18
C ARG A 105 0.83 20.35 -20.67
N VAL A 106 1.75 20.99 -19.94
CA VAL A 106 1.75 20.98 -18.47
C VAL A 106 0.56 21.79 -17.98
N GLU A 107 -0.33 21.19 -17.20
CA GLU A 107 -1.48 21.85 -16.59
C GLU A 107 -1.26 22.16 -15.12
N LYS A 108 -0.59 21.27 -14.39
CA LYS A 108 -0.37 21.40 -12.95
C LYS A 108 0.91 20.71 -12.53
N ILE A 109 1.66 21.36 -11.64
CA ILE A 109 2.82 20.79 -10.96
C ILE A 109 2.53 20.73 -9.46
N VAL A 110 2.58 19.53 -8.87
CA VAL A 110 2.34 19.31 -7.44
C VAL A 110 3.66 19.08 -6.71
N ARG A 111 3.89 19.87 -5.67
CA ARG A 111 5.05 19.77 -4.77
C ARG A 111 4.61 19.72 -3.32
N GLU A 112 5.35 18.96 -2.53
CA GLU A 112 5.24 18.94 -1.07
C GLU A 112 6.63 19.20 -0.48
N GLY A 113 6.80 20.38 0.14
CA GLY A 113 8.11 20.92 0.48
C GLY A 113 9.01 21.01 -0.76
N ASP A 114 10.19 20.41 -0.69
CA ASP A 114 11.19 20.47 -1.75
C ASP A 114 11.00 19.39 -2.82
N LYS A 115 10.08 18.45 -2.58
CA LYS A 115 9.87 17.29 -3.44
C LYS A 115 8.83 17.57 -4.53
N LEU A 116 9.20 17.27 -5.77
CA LEU A 116 8.27 17.19 -6.89
C LEU A 116 7.57 15.84 -6.87
N LEU A 117 6.24 15.84 -6.79
CA LEU A 117 5.44 14.62 -6.66
C LEU A 117 4.73 14.23 -7.96
N LEU A 118 4.06 15.19 -8.60
CA LEU A 118 3.16 14.92 -9.72
C LEU A 118 3.21 16.04 -10.75
N ILE A 119 3.12 15.69 -12.02
CA ILE A 119 2.87 16.65 -13.11
C ILE A 119 1.65 16.17 -13.91
N THR A 120 0.63 17.01 -13.99
CA THR A 120 -0.56 16.75 -14.83
C THR A 120 -0.34 17.34 -16.22
N PHE A 121 -0.60 16.54 -17.25
CA PHE A 121 -0.52 16.94 -18.65
C PHE A 121 -1.87 16.82 -19.35
N SER A 122 -2.22 17.79 -20.19
CA SER A 122 -3.29 17.67 -21.20
C SER A 122 -2.70 17.40 -22.58
N ASN A 123 -3.51 16.82 -23.48
CA ASN A 123 -3.09 16.42 -24.83
C ASN A 123 -1.77 15.63 -24.80
N CYS A 124 -1.69 14.68 -23.87
CA CYS A 124 -0.47 13.98 -23.54
C CYS A 124 -0.35 12.66 -24.31
N THR A 125 0.82 12.37 -24.84
CA THR A 125 1.18 11.06 -25.35
C THR A 125 2.35 10.51 -24.54
N VAL A 126 2.25 9.26 -24.11
CA VAL A 126 3.36 8.53 -23.49
C VAL A 126 3.69 7.33 -24.34
N LYS A 127 4.96 7.16 -24.69
CA LYS A 127 5.42 6.05 -25.54
C LYS A 127 6.79 5.51 -25.14
N ARG A 128 7.08 4.27 -25.52
CA ARG A 128 8.42 3.66 -25.49
C ARG A 128 8.67 2.97 -26.82
N GLY A 129 9.59 3.49 -27.62
CA GLY A 129 9.72 3.05 -29.02
C GLY A 129 8.40 3.25 -29.77
N ASP A 130 7.88 2.17 -30.36
CA ASP A 130 6.60 2.15 -31.07
C ASP A 130 5.39 1.85 -30.17
N GLN A 131 5.62 1.48 -28.91
CA GLN A 131 4.55 1.16 -27.96
C GLN A 131 3.95 2.43 -27.36
N VAL A 132 2.64 2.64 -27.56
CA VAL A 132 1.86 3.69 -26.88
C VAL A 132 1.47 3.20 -25.49
N LEU A 133 1.87 3.95 -24.46
CA LEU A 133 1.59 3.69 -23.05
C LEU A 133 0.43 4.55 -22.53
N PHE A 134 0.25 5.73 -23.12
CA PHE A 134 -0.88 6.63 -22.89
C PHE A 134 -1.21 7.41 -24.17
N ASP A 135 -2.49 7.45 -24.53
CA ASP A 135 -2.99 8.20 -25.68
C ASP A 135 -3.78 9.44 -25.21
N PRO A 136 -3.63 10.60 -25.89
CA PRO A 136 -4.30 11.83 -25.49
C PRO A 136 -5.83 11.74 -25.47
N SER A 137 -6.42 10.79 -26.23
CA SER A 137 -7.87 10.54 -26.19
C SER A 137 -8.37 9.97 -24.86
N TRP A 138 -7.46 9.47 -24.00
CA TRP A 138 -7.80 8.91 -22.68
C TRP A 138 -7.94 9.98 -21.59
N GLY A 139 -7.69 11.25 -21.92
CA GLY A 139 -7.88 12.39 -21.03
C GLY A 139 -6.57 12.98 -20.53
N GLU A 140 -6.61 13.56 -19.32
CA GLU A 140 -5.43 14.11 -18.67
C GLU A 140 -4.51 12.99 -18.17
N PHE A 141 -3.21 13.19 -18.31
CA PHE A 141 -2.20 12.28 -17.81
C PHE A 141 -1.55 12.84 -16.53
N ASP A 142 -1.80 12.19 -15.41
CA ASP A 142 -1.14 12.49 -14.15
C ASP A 142 0.16 11.67 -14.04
N MET A 143 1.29 12.31 -14.24
CA MET A 143 2.61 11.68 -14.20
C MET A 143 3.18 11.71 -12.79
N ALA A 144 3.23 10.55 -12.12
CA ALA A 144 3.98 10.36 -10.89
C ALA A 144 5.48 10.60 -11.12
N VAL A 145 6.13 11.28 -10.18
CA VAL A 145 7.56 11.63 -10.26
C VAL A 145 8.35 10.88 -9.20
N GLY A 146 9.40 10.18 -9.64
CA GLY A 146 10.45 9.66 -8.78
C GLY A 146 11.45 8.80 -9.56
N GLU A 147 12.72 8.87 -9.17
CA GLU A 147 13.80 8.08 -9.77
C GLU A 147 13.55 6.58 -9.69
N LYS A 148 13.01 6.11 -8.57
CA LYS A 148 12.75 4.69 -8.28
C LYS A 148 11.54 4.49 -7.39
N ILE A 149 11.08 3.24 -7.30
CA ILE A 149 10.17 2.77 -6.25
C ILE A 149 11.00 2.46 -5.00
N SER A 150 10.74 3.15 -3.90
CA SER A 150 11.43 2.96 -2.62
C SER A 150 10.89 1.77 -1.83
N SER A 151 9.58 1.48 -1.94
CA SER A 151 8.94 0.38 -1.24
C SER A 151 7.65 -0.07 -1.93
N VAL A 152 7.23 -1.31 -1.65
CA VAL A 152 5.93 -1.86 -2.02
C VAL A 152 5.37 -2.60 -0.82
N PHE A 153 4.10 -2.37 -0.49
CA PHE A 153 3.43 -3.01 0.63
C PHE A 153 1.95 -3.27 0.35
N ASN A 154 1.36 -4.19 1.09
CA ASN A 154 -0.05 -4.57 0.93
C ASN A 154 -0.98 -3.50 1.53
N GLY A 155 -2.12 -3.27 0.87
CA GLY A 155 -3.13 -2.29 1.28
C GLY A 155 -2.89 -0.89 0.72
N ALA A 156 -3.84 0.02 0.98
CA ALA A 156 -3.73 1.43 0.59
C ALA A 156 -2.89 2.25 1.57
N ALA A 157 -2.24 3.29 1.06
CA ALA A 157 -1.47 4.27 1.82
C ALA A 157 -2.38 5.06 2.77
N ASP A 158 -3.46 5.61 2.24
CA ASP A 158 -4.53 6.23 3.02
C ASP A 158 -5.68 5.23 3.14
N LYS A 159 -5.69 4.45 4.23
CA LYS A 159 -6.69 3.42 4.45
C LYS A 159 -8.10 4.01 4.59
N ASP A 160 -8.22 5.18 5.20
CA ASP A 160 -9.52 5.79 5.48
C ASP A 160 -10.14 6.32 4.19
N ALA A 161 -9.40 7.12 3.40
CA ALA A 161 -9.86 7.60 2.10
C ALA A 161 -10.08 6.45 1.09
N PHE A 162 -9.21 5.44 1.10
CA PHE A 162 -9.35 4.29 0.20
C PHE A 162 -10.50 3.35 0.58
N LEU A 163 -10.99 3.35 1.83
CA LEU A 163 -12.14 2.55 2.24
C LEU A 163 -13.47 3.33 2.18
N GLU A 164 -13.46 4.66 2.24
CA GLU A 164 -14.68 5.50 2.26
C GLU A 164 -15.60 5.32 1.04
N VAL A 165 -15.10 4.87 -0.12
CA VAL A 165 -15.91 4.62 -1.34
C VAL A 165 -16.47 3.19 -1.44
N ALA A 166 -16.53 2.42 -0.34
CA ALA A 166 -17.47 1.30 -0.29
C ALA A 166 -18.89 1.86 -0.15
N LEU A 167 -19.47 2.26 -1.30
CA LEU A 167 -20.82 2.80 -1.50
C LEU A 167 -21.77 2.48 -0.34
N VAL A 168 -22.17 3.53 0.40
CA VAL A 168 -23.40 3.51 1.20
C VAL A 168 -24.56 3.28 0.21
N PRO A 169 -25.26 2.14 0.23
CA PRO A 169 -26.37 1.93 -0.70
C PRO A 169 -27.51 2.90 -0.35
N LYS A 170 -27.95 3.69 -1.32
CA LYS A 170 -29.17 4.52 -1.23
C LYS A 170 -30.45 3.68 -1.39
N GLU A 171 -30.53 2.56 -0.69
CA GLU A 171 -31.79 1.88 -0.46
C GLU A 171 -31.95 1.62 1.02
N ARG A 172 -33.06 2.14 1.58
CA ARG A 172 -33.51 1.78 2.92
C ARG A 172 -33.93 0.32 2.90
N THR A 173 -32.98 -0.57 3.15
CA THR A 173 -33.27 -2.01 3.23
C THR A 173 -32.72 -2.52 4.56
N ILE A 174 -33.63 -2.54 5.55
CA ILE A 174 -33.59 -3.25 6.83
C ILE A 174 -32.17 -3.47 7.42
N LYS A 175 -31.74 -2.53 8.27
CA LYS A 175 -30.58 -2.71 9.14
C LYS A 175 -30.83 -3.85 10.15
N ALA A 176 -30.15 -4.97 9.96
CA ALA A 176 -29.87 -5.99 10.98
C ALA A 176 -28.63 -6.81 10.53
N PRO A 177 -28.13 -7.77 11.31
CA PRO A 177 -27.19 -7.74 12.44
C PRO A 177 -25.69 -7.57 12.09
N SER A 178 -25.35 -7.43 10.79
CA SER A 178 -23.96 -7.47 10.30
C SER A 178 -23.07 -6.35 10.87
N ASP A 179 -23.61 -5.13 11.03
CA ASP A 179 -22.84 -3.98 11.52
C ASP A 179 -22.46 -4.13 13.01
N ALA A 180 -23.34 -4.70 13.84
CA ALA A 180 -23.04 -4.96 15.24
C ALA A 180 -22.02 -6.10 15.41
N ARG A 181 -22.14 -7.17 14.62
CA ARG A 181 -21.18 -8.27 14.59
C ARG A 181 -19.80 -7.74 14.15
N ARG A 182 -19.72 -7.02 13.04
CA ARG A 182 -18.45 -6.45 12.55
C ARG A 182 -17.80 -5.50 13.56
N LYS A 183 -18.56 -4.54 14.11
CA LYS A 183 -18.05 -3.63 15.15
C LYS A 183 -17.54 -4.36 16.39
N LYS A 184 -18.18 -5.47 16.75
CA LYS A 184 -17.72 -6.29 17.87
C LYS A 184 -16.38 -6.94 17.58
N LEU A 185 -16.19 -7.48 16.38
CA LEU A 185 -14.90 -8.02 15.94
C LEU A 185 -13.80 -6.95 15.93
N GLU A 186 -14.07 -5.79 15.32
CA GLU A 186 -13.14 -4.64 15.30
C GLU A 186 -12.73 -4.21 16.72
N SER A 187 -13.68 -4.21 17.67
CA SER A 187 -13.41 -3.95 19.08
C SER A 187 -12.51 -5.01 19.74
N LEU A 188 -12.62 -6.28 19.35
CA LEU A 188 -11.71 -7.33 19.85
C LEU A 188 -10.29 -7.14 19.30
N TYR A 189 -10.15 -6.81 18.01
CA TYR A 189 -8.86 -6.48 17.40
C TYR A 189 -8.19 -5.29 18.08
N GLN A 190 -8.94 -4.21 18.35
CA GLN A 190 -8.39 -3.05 19.04
C GLN A 190 -7.88 -3.40 20.44
N GLN A 191 -8.60 -4.26 21.18
CA GLN A 191 -8.15 -4.70 22.51
C GLN A 191 -6.85 -5.51 22.46
N VAL A 192 -6.71 -6.42 21.49
CA VAL A 192 -5.46 -7.19 21.32
C VAL A 192 -4.30 -6.28 20.92
N ARG A 193 -4.55 -5.30 20.05
CA ARG A 193 -3.57 -4.29 19.68
C ARG A 193 -3.12 -3.44 20.86
N ASP A 194 -4.06 -2.97 21.68
CA ASP A 194 -3.77 -2.18 22.87
C ASP A 194 -2.91 -2.99 23.87
N ILE A 195 -3.19 -4.29 24.05
CA ILE A 195 -2.38 -5.19 24.88
C ILE A 195 -0.97 -5.33 24.32
N ARG A 196 -0.82 -5.51 23.00
CA ARG A 196 0.48 -5.61 22.32
C ARG A 196 1.32 -4.34 22.49
N GLU A 197 0.73 -3.19 22.23
CA GLU A 197 1.43 -1.90 22.26
C GLU A 197 1.78 -1.46 23.69
N ARG A 198 0.86 -1.64 24.65
CA ARG A 198 1.06 -1.20 26.04
C ARG A 198 1.81 -2.22 26.90
N LYS A 199 1.95 -3.47 26.42
CA LYS A 199 2.59 -4.59 27.13
C LYS A 199 2.01 -4.89 28.51
N VAL A 200 0.70 -4.69 28.67
CA VAL A 200 -0.07 -4.96 29.90
C VAL A 200 -1.43 -5.55 29.54
N GLY A 201 -2.06 -6.26 30.48
CA GLY A 201 -3.41 -6.80 30.29
C GLY A 201 -3.47 -8.17 29.61
N TYR A 202 -2.37 -8.94 29.63
CA TYR A 202 -2.27 -10.25 28.97
C TYR A 202 -3.29 -11.26 29.49
N GLU A 203 -3.70 -11.16 30.76
CA GLU A 203 -4.72 -12.01 31.38
C GLU A 203 -6.07 -11.96 30.65
N ARG A 204 -6.35 -10.89 29.89
CA ARG A 204 -7.58 -10.71 29.13
C ARG A 204 -7.60 -11.46 27.79
N LEU A 205 -6.45 -11.94 27.31
CA LEU A 205 -6.34 -12.63 26.02
C LEU A 205 -7.22 -13.87 25.94
N GLY A 206 -7.38 -14.61 27.05
CA GLY A 206 -8.27 -15.76 27.12
C GLY A 206 -9.73 -15.39 26.87
N GLU A 207 -10.24 -14.39 27.58
CA GLU A 207 -11.62 -13.91 27.41
C GLU A 207 -11.89 -13.37 26.01
N ILE A 208 -10.92 -12.63 25.45
CA ILE A 208 -11.00 -12.10 24.08
C ILE A 208 -11.09 -13.27 23.09
N TRP A 209 -10.25 -14.29 23.24
CA TRP A 209 -10.23 -15.44 22.36
C TRP A 209 -11.54 -16.25 22.45
N GLU A 210 -12.06 -16.53 23.64
CA GLU A 210 -13.35 -17.21 23.80
C GLU A 210 -14.50 -16.41 23.18
N THR A 211 -14.47 -15.09 23.33
CA THR A 211 -15.46 -14.19 22.71
C THR A 211 -15.37 -14.24 21.18
N GLN A 212 -14.15 -14.23 20.62
CA GLN A 212 -13.93 -14.38 19.19
C GLN A 212 -14.42 -15.75 18.70
N GLN A 213 -14.14 -16.84 19.40
CA GLN A 213 -14.59 -18.18 19.00
C GLN A 213 -16.11 -18.33 19.03
N ALA A 214 -16.77 -17.75 20.04
CA ALA A 214 -18.23 -17.80 20.15
C ALA A 214 -18.95 -16.95 19.10
N GLN A 215 -18.41 -15.78 18.76
CA GLN A 215 -19.12 -14.77 17.96
C GLN A 215 -18.58 -14.64 16.52
N HIS A 216 -17.33 -15.04 16.29
CA HIS A 216 -16.56 -14.88 15.05
C HIS A 216 -15.68 -16.10 14.75
N PRO A 217 -16.23 -17.34 14.71
CA PRO A 217 -15.43 -18.57 14.57
C PRO A 217 -14.64 -18.64 13.25
N ASP A 218 -15.03 -17.87 12.23
CA ASP A 218 -14.35 -17.84 10.92
C ASP A 218 -13.08 -16.96 10.91
N ASP A 219 -12.92 -16.11 11.93
CA ASP A 219 -11.84 -15.14 12.05
C ASP A 219 -10.60 -15.76 12.72
N TRP A 220 -9.79 -16.42 11.89
CA TRP A 220 -8.56 -17.07 12.33
C TRP A 220 -7.42 -16.08 12.58
N LEU A 221 -7.48 -14.87 11.99
CA LEU A 221 -6.39 -13.91 12.06
C LEU A 221 -6.26 -13.32 13.47
N LEU A 222 -7.36 -13.01 14.16
CA LEU A 222 -7.29 -12.57 15.55
C LEU A 222 -6.71 -13.65 16.47
N SER A 223 -6.99 -14.92 16.19
CA SER A 223 -6.35 -16.05 16.87
C SER A 223 -4.83 -16.08 16.62
N MET A 224 -4.36 -15.74 15.41
CA MET A 224 -2.94 -15.64 15.11
C MET A 224 -2.27 -14.50 15.89
N GLU A 225 -2.88 -13.32 15.94
CA GLU A 225 -2.40 -12.17 16.72
C GLU A 225 -2.26 -12.52 18.22
N ILE A 226 -3.25 -13.22 18.77
CA ILE A 226 -3.21 -13.70 20.17
C ILE A 226 -2.10 -14.73 20.35
N PHE A 227 -1.92 -15.65 19.40
CA PHE A 227 -0.84 -16.64 19.44
C PHE A 227 0.55 -15.99 19.47
N GLU A 228 0.78 -14.97 18.64
CA GLU A 228 2.04 -14.22 18.61
C GLU A 228 2.35 -13.59 19.96
N ILE A 229 1.38 -12.89 20.56
CA ILE A 229 1.57 -12.26 21.86
C ILE A 229 1.88 -13.31 22.93
N LEU A 230 1.11 -14.40 22.99
CA LEU A 230 1.34 -15.50 23.94
C LEU A 230 2.69 -16.18 23.75
N ASP A 231 3.17 -16.24 22.50
CA ASP A 231 4.48 -16.76 22.17
C ASP A 231 5.61 -15.83 22.64
N GLU A 232 5.44 -14.52 22.46
CA GLU A 232 6.38 -13.48 22.89
C GLU A 232 6.49 -13.39 24.41
N VAL A 233 5.36 -13.32 25.12
CA VAL A 233 5.36 -13.13 26.58
C VAL A 233 5.65 -14.40 27.35
N ALA A 234 5.52 -15.56 26.70
CA ALA A 234 5.66 -16.89 27.31
C ALA A 234 4.77 -17.11 28.56
N GLN A 235 3.61 -16.45 28.60
CA GLN A 235 2.59 -16.57 29.64
C GLN A 235 1.37 -17.33 29.09
N GLN A 236 0.61 -17.99 29.96
CA GLN A 236 -0.60 -18.77 29.59
C GLN A 236 -0.35 -19.87 28.52
N PRO A 237 0.57 -20.84 28.77
CA PRO A 237 0.94 -21.89 27.81
C PRO A 237 -0.24 -22.78 27.39
N GLU A 238 -1.21 -22.98 28.28
CA GLU A 238 -2.42 -23.75 27.98
C GLU A 238 -3.29 -23.07 26.93
N LEU A 239 -3.52 -21.75 27.09
CA LEU A 239 -4.26 -20.95 26.11
C LEU A 239 -3.55 -20.95 24.76
N LYS A 240 -2.23 -20.75 24.76
CA LYS A 240 -1.40 -20.81 23.56
C LYS A 240 -1.56 -22.14 22.82
N GLY A 241 -1.54 -23.25 23.56
CA GLY A 241 -1.75 -24.59 22.99
C GLY A 241 -3.13 -24.75 22.35
N ARG A 242 -4.18 -24.22 22.99
CA ARG A 242 -5.57 -24.24 22.46
C ARG A 242 -5.69 -23.41 21.19
N VAL A 243 -5.13 -22.20 21.17
CA VAL A 243 -5.12 -21.30 20.01
C VAL A 243 -4.35 -21.94 18.85
N ALA A 244 -3.16 -22.51 19.10
CA ALA A 244 -2.37 -23.19 18.09
C ALA A 244 -3.11 -24.39 17.48
N LYS A 245 -3.82 -25.17 18.30
CA LYS A 245 -4.64 -26.30 17.83
C LYS A 245 -5.76 -25.81 16.91
N PHE A 246 -6.43 -24.72 17.26
CA PHE A 246 -7.46 -24.12 16.41
C PHE A 246 -6.89 -23.65 15.06
N LEU A 247 -5.79 -22.90 15.06
CA LEU A 247 -5.13 -22.43 13.83
C LEU A 247 -4.74 -23.60 12.91
N LYS A 248 -4.18 -24.69 13.47
CA LYS A 248 -3.89 -25.91 12.72
C LYS A 248 -5.14 -26.55 12.13
N GLN A 249 -6.27 -26.55 12.85
CA GLN A 249 -7.54 -27.03 12.32
C GLN A 249 -8.04 -26.16 11.16
N VAL A 250 -7.93 -24.83 11.29
CA VAL A 250 -8.26 -23.89 10.20
C VAL A 250 -7.43 -24.20 8.95
N ALA A 251 -6.11 -24.37 9.11
CA ALA A 251 -5.19 -24.70 8.03
C ALA A 251 -5.56 -26.03 7.32
N LEU A 252 -5.99 -27.04 8.08
CA LEU A 252 -6.44 -28.33 7.51
C LEU A 252 -7.78 -28.22 6.77
N SER A 253 -8.69 -27.39 7.27
CA SER A 253 -10.04 -27.24 6.69
C SER A 253 -10.10 -26.33 5.46
N ASN A 254 -9.11 -25.47 5.24
CA ASN A 254 -9.12 -24.47 4.18
C ASN A 254 -7.72 -24.28 3.57
N LYS A 255 -7.54 -24.77 2.33
CA LYS A 255 -6.26 -24.74 1.60
C LYS A 255 -5.74 -23.32 1.36
N ASP A 256 -6.61 -22.33 1.16
CA ASP A 256 -6.20 -20.94 0.94
C ASP A 256 -5.66 -20.33 2.24
N LYS A 257 -6.22 -20.73 3.40
CA LYS A 257 -5.76 -20.29 4.73
C LYS A 257 -4.54 -21.08 5.21
N GLN A 258 -4.32 -22.31 4.71
CA GLN A 258 -3.20 -23.16 5.10
C GLN A 258 -1.85 -22.43 4.95
N THR A 259 -1.60 -21.88 3.76
CA THR A 259 -0.32 -21.20 3.48
C THR A 259 -0.10 -20.00 4.40
N LEU A 260 -1.17 -19.24 4.67
CA LEU A 260 -1.10 -18.03 5.50
C LEU A 260 -0.88 -18.36 6.99
N VAL A 261 -1.57 -19.38 7.50
CA VAL A 261 -1.38 -19.86 8.88
C VAL A 261 0.03 -20.43 9.06
N ASP A 262 0.51 -21.23 8.12
CA ASP A 262 1.86 -21.80 8.15
C ASP A 262 2.94 -20.71 8.10
N TRP A 263 2.74 -19.66 7.28
CA TRP A 263 3.63 -18.50 7.27
C TRP A 263 3.60 -17.73 8.58
N GLY A 264 2.43 -17.57 9.20
CA GLY A 264 2.31 -16.97 10.53
C GLY A 264 3.15 -17.71 11.57
N PHE A 265 3.01 -19.04 11.66
CA PHE A 265 3.81 -19.84 12.59
C PHE A 265 5.32 -19.72 12.31
N ARG A 266 5.73 -19.76 11.04
CA ARG A 266 7.14 -19.59 10.65
C ARG A 266 7.68 -18.20 11.02
N LEU A 267 6.87 -17.15 10.88
CA LEU A 267 7.27 -15.79 11.23
C LEU A 267 7.57 -15.68 12.73
N VAL A 268 6.74 -16.30 13.56
CA VAL A 268 6.95 -16.38 15.01
C VAL A 268 8.25 -17.11 15.36
N GLU A 269 8.54 -18.22 14.70
CA GLU A 269 9.80 -18.95 14.87
C GLU A 269 11.01 -18.12 14.38
N TYR A 270 10.87 -17.42 13.27
CA TYR A 270 11.91 -16.57 12.69
C TYR A 270 12.30 -15.42 13.62
N HIS A 271 11.33 -14.76 14.28
CA HIS A 271 11.59 -13.72 15.28
C HIS A 271 12.36 -14.21 16.53
N LYS A 272 12.49 -15.53 16.71
CA LYS A 272 13.28 -16.13 17.78
C LYS A 272 14.72 -16.46 17.38
N MET A 273 15.07 -16.40 16.09
CA MET A 273 16.42 -16.71 15.64
C MET A 273 17.43 -15.69 16.21
N PRO A 274 18.59 -16.14 16.74
CA PRO A 274 19.59 -15.26 17.35
C PRO A 274 20.07 -14.15 16.41
N GLU A 275 20.18 -14.45 15.11
CA GLU A 275 20.60 -13.53 14.06
C GLU A 275 19.63 -12.35 13.89
N TYR A 276 18.31 -12.61 13.97
CA TYR A 276 17.28 -11.58 13.85
C TYR A 276 17.25 -10.68 15.10
N ARG A 277 17.36 -11.26 16.30
CA ARG A 277 17.39 -10.51 17.57
C ARG A 277 18.62 -9.59 17.65
N ALA A 278 19.79 -10.07 17.21
CA ALA A 278 21.02 -9.28 17.20
C ALA A 278 20.95 -8.04 16.28
N ILE A 279 20.18 -8.10 15.19
CA ILE A 279 19.98 -6.96 14.27
C ILE A 279 19.07 -5.90 14.91
N HIS A 280 18.02 -6.31 15.63
CA HIS A 280 17.07 -5.36 16.24
C HIS A 280 17.50 -4.82 17.60
N GLU A 281 18.29 -5.55 18.39
CA GLU A 281 18.92 -5.02 19.61
C GLU A 281 19.94 -3.92 19.30
N ARG A 282 20.69 -4.03 18.19
CA ARG A 282 21.61 -2.98 17.73
C ARG A 282 20.89 -1.73 17.23
N ALA A 283 19.70 -1.88 16.64
CA ALA A 283 18.88 -0.77 16.16
C ALA A 283 18.15 -0.01 17.29
N SER A 284 17.97 -0.65 18.45
CA SER A 284 17.28 -0.08 19.62
C SER A 284 18.23 0.59 20.61
N ALA A 285 19.54 0.46 20.41
CA ALA A 285 20.60 1.00 21.27
C ALA A 285 21.19 2.34 20.76
N HIS A 286 20.57 2.95 19.75
CA HIS A 286 20.94 4.25 19.19
C HIS A 286 19.77 5.24 19.25
#